data_AF-A0A117MFU4-F1
#
_entry.id   AF-A0A117MFU4-F1
#
_cell.length_a   1.000
_cell.length_b   1.000
_cell.length_c   1.000
_cell.angle_alpha   90.00
_cell.angle_beta   90.00
_cell.angle_gamma   90.00
#
_symmetry.space_group_name_H-M   'P 1'
#
loop_
_entity.id
_entity.type
_entity.pdbx_description
1 polymer ?
#
loop_
_entity_poly.entity_id
_entity_poly.type
_entity_poly.pdbx_seq_one_letter_code
_entity_poly.pdbx_strand_id
1 'polypeptide(L)'
;FMMVRVSGLRRQRTRGALEAPPDRMTPTEQLTAIRQDLTPLLEEASRCWSEDILPGLNRAGILIHRHQDLGPDQKRALEDFFEQEVFPVLTPLAFDVGHPFPFVSGLSLNLAVIINDPEHGTVFSRLKVPLDILQRLIRVPGDILDADDPESLSGANAHHFIFLEDLVAANLDRLYPGVEVVAAYPFRITRDADFEIEEDEASDLLTAIEGSVELRRIGEPIRLEADSPPEPDFYARGPPRHGRHHGTCSGRPPGPERPAVPSLLPARPLRRRGYLLHDPKAGHPALPSL
;
A
#
# COMPACT_ATOMS: atom_id res chain seq x y z
N PHE A 1 -13.87 -6.72 -13.29
CA PHE A 1 -14.52 -5.42 -13.58
C PHE A 1 -13.50 -4.32 -13.85
N MET A 2 -12.65 -3.94 -12.88
CA MET A 2 -11.64 -2.87 -13.03
C MET A 2 -10.70 -3.05 -14.22
N MET A 3 -10.05 -4.21 -14.31
CA MET A 3 -9.02 -4.47 -15.32
C MET A 3 -9.53 -4.51 -16.78
N VAL A 4 -10.84 -4.60 -17.02
CA VAL A 4 -11.41 -4.79 -18.37
C VAL A 4 -12.44 -3.72 -18.70
N ARG A 5 -13.44 -3.52 -17.84
CA ARG A 5 -14.54 -2.58 -18.09
C ARG A 5 -14.11 -1.14 -17.85
N VAL A 6 -13.50 -0.88 -16.69
CA VAL A 6 -13.02 0.46 -16.35
C VAL A 6 -11.83 0.84 -17.23
N SER A 7 -10.92 -0.10 -17.54
CA SER A 7 -9.85 0.15 -18.52
C SER A 7 -10.41 0.50 -19.90
N GLY A 8 -11.38 -0.26 -20.40
CA GLY A 8 -12.10 0.02 -21.65
C GLY A 8 -12.69 1.44 -21.68
N LEU A 9 -13.37 1.87 -20.62
CA LEU A 9 -13.92 3.21 -20.50
C LEU A 9 -12.83 4.31 -20.45
N ARG A 10 -11.72 4.08 -19.75
CA ARG A 10 -10.58 5.00 -19.74
C ARG A 10 -9.98 5.15 -21.14
N ARG A 11 -9.83 4.05 -21.90
CA ARG A 11 -9.36 4.10 -23.30
C ARG A 11 -10.33 4.86 -24.21
N GLN A 12 -11.64 4.62 -24.09
CA GLN A 12 -12.66 5.35 -24.85
C GLN A 12 -12.58 6.86 -24.56
N ARG A 13 -12.47 7.25 -23.28
CA ARG A 13 -12.28 8.65 -22.87
C ARG A 13 -11.02 9.26 -23.49
N THR A 14 -9.87 8.58 -23.42
CA THR A 14 -8.60 9.06 -23.99
C THR A 14 -8.65 9.23 -25.50
N ARG A 15 -9.41 8.37 -26.20
CA ARG A 15 -9.64 8.47 -27.66
C ARG A 15 -10.69 9.51 -28.05
N GLY A 16 -11.24 10.26 -27.08
CA GLY A 16 -12.27 11.26 -27.34
C GLY A 16 -13.58 10.66 -27.84
N ALA A 17 -13.91 9.42 -27.46
CA ALA A 17 -15.20 8.83 -27.79
C ALA A 17 -16.32 9.63 -27.09
N LEU A 18 -17.12 10.33 -27.89
CA LEU A 18 -18.27 11.13 -27.46
C LEU A 18 -19.59 10.36 -27.59
N GLU A 19 -19.59 9.20 -28.25
CA GLU A 19 -20.81 8.43 -28.48
C GLU A 19 -21.26 7.77 -27.17
N ALA A 20 -22.36 8.29 -26.65
CA ALA A 20 -23.08 7.67 -25.56
C ALA A 20 -23.73 6.36 -26.07
N PRO A 21 -23.47 5.21 -25.43
CA PRO A 21 -24.20 3.96 -25.68
C PRO A 21 -25.72 4.14 -25.41
N PRO A 22 -26.54 3.08 -25.53
CA PRO A 22 -28.01 3.16 -25.30
C PRO A 22 -28.42 3.72 -23.92
N ASP A 23 -27.49 3.73 -22.96
CA ASP A 23 -27.63 4.29 -21.60
C ASP A 23 -27.49 5.82 -21.55
N ARG A 24 -27.17 6.48 -22.66
CA ARG A 24 -27.00 7.94 -22.81
C ARG A 24 -25.90 8.55 -21.93
N MET A 25 -24.95 7.75 -21.45
CA MET A 25 -23.82 8.26 -20.66
C MET A 25 -22.53 8.22 -21.47
N THR A 26 -21.82 9.33 -21.52
CA THR A 26 -20.45 9.40 -22.03
C THR A 26 -19.49 8.58 -21.15
N PRO A 27 -18.34 8.12 -21.67
CA PRO A 27 -17.36 7.38 -20.87
C PRO A 27 -16.94 8.11 -19.58
N THR A 28 -16.87 9.45 -19.60
CA THR A 28 -16.57 10.27 -18.42
C THR A 28 -17.68 10.23 -17.38
N GLU A 29 -18.94 10.31 -17.80
CA GLU A 29 -20.09 10.18 -16.90
C GLU A 29 -20.17 8.78 -16.31
N GLN A 30 -19.92 7.74 -17.10
CA GLN A 30 -19.88 6.36 -16.61
C GLN A 30 -18.79 6.16 -15.55
N LEU A 31 -17.56 6.66 -15.81
CA LEU A 31 -16.47 6.60 -14.82
C LEU A 31 -16.80 7.34 -13.53
N THR A 32 -17.55 8.45 -13.63
CA THR A 32 -17.98 9.24 -12.46
C THR A 32 -19.02 8.48 -11.65
N ALA A 33 -20.05 7.93 -12.31
CA ALA A 33 -21.09 7.12 -11.66
C ALA A 33 -20.49 5.86 -11.01
N ILE A 34 -19.60 5.15 -11.72
CA ILE A 34 -18.88 3.99 -11.17
C ILE A 34 -18.15 4.35 -9.88
N ARG A 35 -17.50 5.52 -9.82
CA ARG A 35 -16.80 5.96 -8.61
C ARG A 35 -17.76 6.28 -7.47
N GLN A 36 -18.88 6.93 -7.77
CA GLN A 36 -19.92 7.26 -6.81
C GLN A 36 -20.52 6.00 -6.18
N ASP A 37 -20.73 4.95 -6.99
CA ASP A 37 -21.28 3.67 -6.52
C ASP A 37 -20.23 2.80 -5.81
N LEU A 38 -18.99 2.81 -6.30
CA LEU A 38 -17.92 1.96 -5.74
C LEU A 38 -17.49 2.39 -4.34
N THR A 39 -17.43 3.69 -4.08
CA THR A 39 -16.96 4.23 -2.79
C THR A 39 -17.74 3.66 -1.60
N PRO A 40 -19.09 3.76 -1.55
CA PRO A 40 -19.87 3.19 -0.44
C PRO A 40 -19.79 1.66 -0.38
N LEU A 41 -19.63 0.96 -1.52
CA LEU A 41 -19.44 -0.50 -1.53
C LEU A 41 -18.11 -0.92 -0.88
N LEU A 42 -17.03 -0.16 -1.13
CA LEU A 42 -15.74 -0.41 -0.48
C LEU A 42 -15.80 -0.12 1.02
N GLU A 43 -16.49 0.95 1.42
CA GLU A 43 -16.71 1.24 2.84
C GLU A 43 -17.54 0.15 3.54
N GLU A 44 -18.56 -0.38 2.88
CA GLU A 44 -19.37 -1.49 3.42
C GLU A 44 -18.55 -2.77 3.55
N ALA A 45 -17.76 -3.13 2.53
CA ALA A 45 -16.84 -4.26 2.61
C ALA A 45 -15.84 -4.10 3.76
N SER A 46 -15.38 -2.87 4.00
CA SER A 46 -14.50 -2.50 5.10
C SER A 46 -15.17 -2.71 6.47
N ARG A 47 -16.40 -2.21 6.61
CA ARG A 47 -17.20 -2.39 7.82
C ARG A 47 -17.44 -3.87 8.09
N CYS A 48 -17.95 -4.62 7.11
CA CYS A 48 -18.23 -6.04 7.25
C CYS A 48 -16.98 -6.82 7.70
N TRP A 49 -15.81 -6.55 7.09
CA TRP A 49 -14.56 -7.15 7.53
C TRP A 49 -14.25 -6.87 9.01
N SER A 50 -14.37 -5.61 9.42
CA SER A 50 -13.96 -5.16 10.76
C SER A 50 -14.96 -5.44 11.87
N GLU A 51 -16.25 -5.34 11.59
CA GLU A 51 -17.36 -5.36 12.55
C GLU A 51 -18.10 -6.72 12.57
N ASP A 52 -18.05 -7.50 11.48
CA ASP A 52 -18.73 -8.80 11.40
C ASP A 52 -17.73 -9.96 11.32
N ILE A 53 -16.88 -9.98 10.30
CA ILE A 53 -16.02 -11.12 9.98
C ILE A 53 -14.96 -11.33 11.05
N LEU A 54 -14.17 -10.31 11.39
CA LEU A 54 -13.12 -10.47 12.39
C LEU A 54 -13.66 -10.79 13.79
N PRO A 55 -14.74 -10.16 14.29
CA PRO A 55 -15.38 -10.60 15.53
C PRO A 55 -15.94 -12.03 15.44
N GLY A 56 -16.47 -12.43 14.29
CA GLY A 56 -16.92 -13.81 14.05
C GLY A 56 -15.79 -14.83 14.10
N LEU A 57 -14.65 -14.53 13.47
CA LEU A 57 -13.44 -15.34 13.52
C LEU A 57 -12.91 -15.47 14.95
N ASN A 58 -12.84 -14.36 15.69
CA ASN A 58 -12.39 -14.37 17.08
C ASN A 58 -13.27 -15.26 17.96
N ARG A 59 -14.60 -15.20 17.82
CA ARG A 59 -15.53 -16.09 18.54
C ARG A 59 -15.36 -17.57 18.18
N ALA A 60 -14.87 -17.86 16.97
CA ALA A 60 -14.56 -19.22 16.52
C ALA A 60 -13.13 -19.66 16.89
N GLY A 61 -12.40 -18.87 17.67
CA GLY A 61 -11.02 -19.19 18.08
C GLY A 61 -9.98 -18.93 16.98
N ILE A 62 -10.28 -18.15 15.95
CA ILE A 62 -9.33 -17.74 14.91
C ILE A 62 -8.98 -16.27 15.12
N LEU A 63 -7.74 -16.00 15.51
CA LEU A 63 -7.30 -14.64 15.86
C LEU A 63 -6.22 -14.17 14.88
N ILE A 64 -6.46 -13.01 14.27
CA ILE A 64 -5.48 -12.33 13.41
C ILE A 64 -4.91 -11.15 14.18
N HIS A 65 -3.62 -11.23 14.51
CA HIS A 65 -2.90 -10.29 15.36
C HIS A 65 -2.17 -9.24 14.53
N ARG A 66 -1.93 -8.07 15.15
CA ARG A 66 -0.89 -7.16 14.68
C ARG A 66 0.43 -7.56 15.32
N HIS A 67 1.54 -7.37 14.61
CA HIS A 67 2.88 -7.69 15.13
C HIS A 67 3.14 -7.10 16.52
N GLN A 68 2.75 -5.84 16.73
CA GLN A 68 2.94 -5.12 18.00
C GLN A 68 2.23 -5.78 19.19
N ASP A 69 1.09 -6.45 18.95
CA ASP A 69 0.24 -7.03 19.98
C ASP A 69 0.75 -8.42 20.44
N LEU A 70 1.79 -8.96 19.77
CA LEU A 70 2.38 -10.28 20.08
C LEU A 70 3.37 -10.25 21.25
N GLY A 71 3.44 -11.36 21.99
CA GLY A 71 4.40 -11.58 23.07
C GLY A 71 5.84 -11.78 22.58
N PRO A 72 6.85 -11.66 23.46
CA PRO A 72 8.27 -11.77 23.09
C PRO A 72 8.65 -13.10 22.43
N ASP A 73 8.14 -14.23 22.95
CA ASP A 73 8.46 -15.56 22.42
C ASP A 73 7.87 -15.77 21.02
N GLN A 74 6.69 -15.21 20.78
CA GLN A 74 6.00 -15.26 19.50
C GLN A 74 6.70 -14.40 18.45
N LYS A 75 7.12 -13.19 18.85
CA LYS A 75 7.93 -12.30 18.00
C LYS A 75 9.23 -12.99 17.59
N ARG A 76 9.92 -13.61 18.53
CA ARG A 76 11.15 -14.38 18.24
C ARG A 76 10.90 -15.52 17.25
N ALA A 77 9.85 -16.31 17.45
CA ALA A 77 9.53 -17.40 16.53
C ALA A 77 9.17 -16.91 15.12
N LEU A 78 8.51 -15.75 15.02
CA LEU A 78 8.22 -15.11 13.73
C LEU A 78 9.45 -14.46 13.10
N GLU A 79 10.38 -13.94 13.90
CA GLU A 79 11.68 -13.45 13.44
C GLU A 79 12.52 -14.59 12.85
N ASP A 80 12.58 -15.74 13.53
CA ASP A 80 13.26 -16.94 13.03
C ASP A 80 12.65 -17.41 11.69
N PHE A 81 11.31 -17.46 11.61
CA PHE A 81 10.60 -17.76 10.37
C PHE A 81 10.89 -16.73 9.27
N PHE A 82 10.91 -15.43 9.62
CA PHE A 82 11.24 -14.37 8.69
C PHE A 82 12.66 -14.55 8.13
N GLU A 83 13.66 -14.80 8.97
CA GLU A 83 15.05 -14.98 8.53
C GLU A 83 15.22 -16.19 7.61
N GLN A 84 14.56 -17.31 7.92
CA GLN A 84 14.76 -18.58 7.22
C GLN A 84 13.96 -18.68 5.91
N GLU A 85 12.72 -18.19 5.91
CA GLU A 85 11.76 -18.46 4.82
C GLU A 85 11.39 -17.19 4.04
N VAL A 86 11.29 -16.04 4.71
CA VAL A 86 10.77 -14.80 4.08
C VAL A 86 11.89 -13.94 3.52
N PHE A 87 12.92 -13.65 4.31
CA PHE A 87 14.02 -12.77 3.94
C PHE A 87 14.75 -13.19 2.65
N PRO A 88 15.07 -14.48 2.41
CA PRO A 88 15.82 -14.90 1.22
C PRO A 88 15.11 -14.63 -0.11
N VAL A 89 13.78 -14.46 -0.09
CA VAL A 89 12.97 -14.25 -1.30
C VAL A 89 12.50 -12.80 -1.45
N LEU A 90 12.91 -11.91 -0.54
CA LEU A 90 12.62 -10.48 -0.63
C LEU A 90 13.72 -9.76 -1.41
N THR A 91 13.31 -8.98 -2.41
CA THR A 91 14.21 -8.12 -3.19
C THR A 91 13.76 -6.66 -3.08
N PRO A 92 14.38 -5.86 -2.18
CA PRO A 92 14.07 -4.44 -2.08
C PRO A 92 14.58 -3.68 -3.32
N LEU A 93 13.74 -2.79 -3.86
CA LEU A 93 14.05 -1.95 -5.02
C LEU A 93 13.94 -0.47 -4.64
N ALA A 94 15.07 0.14 -4.31
CA ALA A 94 15.18 1.58 -4.07
C ALA A 94 15.08 2.36 -5.38
N PHE A 95 14.50 3.56 -5.31
CA PHE A 95 14.38 4.47 -6.45
C PHE A 95 14.55 5.92 -6.04
N ASP A 96 15.10 6.73 -6.95
CA ASP A 96 15.43 8.14 -6.78
C ASP A 96 15.39 8.88 -8.14
N VAL A 97 15.99 10.07 -8.22
CA VAL A 97 16.04 10.85 -9.47
C VAL A 97 16.90 10.19 -10.55
N GLY A 98 17.93 9.42 -10.15
CA GLY A 98 18.82 8.67 -11.03
C GLY A 98 18.37 7.22 -11.31
N HIS A 99 17.49 6.67 -10.46
CA HIS A 99 16.95 5.32 -10.56
C HIS A 99 15.41 5.40 -10.66
N PRO A 100 14.83 5.33 -11.88
CA PRO A 100 13.41 5.57 -12.08
C PRO A 100 12.56 4.54 -11.34
N PHE A 101 11.34 4.95 -10.98
CA PHE A 101 10.37 4.11 -10.26
C PHE A 101 10.23 2.73 -10.93
N PRO A 102 10.42 1.62 -10.19
CA PRO A 102 10.39 0.29 -10.76
C PRO A 102 8.99 -0.03 -11.31
N PHE A 103 8.94 -0.93 -12.28
CA PHE A 103 7.67 -1.51 -12.68
C PHE A 103 6.99 -2.19 -11.47
N VAL A 104 5.66 -2.23 -11.46
CA VAL A 104 4.88 -2.89 -10.40
C VAL A 104 3.83 -3.76 -11.07
N SER A 105 3.92 -5.08 -10.87
CA SER A 105 2.98 -6.05 -11.40
C SER A 105 1.55 -5.79 -10.93
N GLY A 106 0.58 -6.02 -11.82
CA GLY A 106 -0.83 -5.90 -11.49
C GLY A 106 -1.23 -6.85 -10.36
N LEU A 107 -2.09 -6.38 -9.44
CA LEU A 107 -2.62 -7.11 -8.28
C LEU A 107 -1.59 -7.62 -7.26
N SER A 108 -0.29 -7.43 -7.51
CA SER A 108 0.76 -7.72 -6.53
C SER A 108 0.59 -6.84 -5.28
N LEU A 109 0.83 -7.43 -4.10
CA LEU A 109 0.91 -6.68 -2.86
C LEU A 109 2.34 -6.17 -2.69
N ASN A 110 2.50 -4.90 -2.39
CA ASN A 110 3.80 -4.25 -2.25
C ASN A 110 3.81 -3.39 -0.99
N LEU A 111 4.98 -3.10 -0.44
CA LEU A 111 5.21 -2.07 0.56
C LEU A 111 5.92 -0.89 -0.09
N ALA A 112 5.39 0.31 0.11
CA ALA A 112 6.09 1.56 -0.13
C ALA A 112 6.82 1.94 1.15
N VAL A 113 8.14 1.85 1.14
CA VAL A 113 9.01 2.09 2.29
C VAL A 113 9.65 3.46 2.16
N ILE A 114 9.54 4.27 3.20
CA ILE A 114 10.18 5.59 3.30
C ILE A 114 11.39 5.45 4.21
N ILE A 115 12.56 5.79 3.66
CA ILE A 115 13.85 5.61 4.30
C ILE A 115 14.51 6.99 4.42
N ASN A 116 15.10 7.26 5.57
CA ASN A 116 15.96 8.41 5.78
C ASN A 116 17.41 7.96 5.67
N ASP A 117 18.00 8.20 4.50
CA ASP A 117 19.39 7.88 4.17
C ASP A 117 20.29 9.08 4.54
N PRO A 118 21.35 8.88 5.33
CA PRO A 118 22.24 9.98 5.74
C PRO A 118 22.94 10.69 4.58
N GLU A 119 23.17 10.01 3.45
CA GLU A 119 23.90 10.53 2.29
C GLU A 119 22.95 11.11 1.24
N HIS A 120 21.81 10.47 1.01
CA HIS A 120 20.88 10.79 -0.07
C HIS A 120 19.60 11.52 0.40
N GLY A 121 19.42 11.66 1.71
CA GLY A 121 18.21 12.21 2.31
C GLY A 121 17.05 11.24 2.26
N THR A 122 15.83 11.72 2.02
CA THR A 122 14.66 10.84 1.96
C THR A 122 14.63 10.02 0.67
N VAL A 123 14.76 8.69 0.80
CA VAL A 123 14.71 7.71 -0.28
C VAL A 123 13.42 6.89 -0.18
N PHE A 124 12.90 6.48 -1.33
CA PHE A 124 11.76 5.57 -1.40
C PHE A 124 12.21 4.22 -1.92
N SER A 125 11.67 3.17 -1.32
CA SER A 125 11.90 1.80 -1.77
C SER A 125 10.59 1.06 -1.94
N ARG A 126 10.51 0.27 -3.02
CA ARG A 126 9.44 -0.69 -3.25
C ARG A 126 9.90 -2.05 -2.76
N LEU A 127 9.03 -2.74 -2.03
CA LEU A 127 9.22 -4.14 -1.69
C LEU A 127 8.00 -4.97 -2.11
N LYS A 128 8.16 -5.93 -3.02
CA LYS A 128 7.08 -6.87 -3.37
C LYS A 128 6.90 -7.88 -2.23
N VAL A 129 5.67 -8.09 -1.79
CA VAL A 129 5.34 -9.17 -0.84
C VAL A 129 5.11 -10.45 -1.65
N PRO A 130 5.88 -11.53 -1.41
CA PRO A 130 5.94 -12.70 -2.31
C PRO A 130 4.81 -13.70 -2.04
N LEU A 131 3.56 -13.27 -2.31
CA LEU A 131 2.34 -14.06 -2.10
C LEU A 131 2.14 -15.20 -3.12
N ASP A 132 2.97 -15.23 -4.16
CA ASP A 132 3.06 -16.29 -5.17
C ASP A 132 3.75 -17.55 -4.64
N ILE A 133 4.63 -17.40 -3.65
CA ILE A 133 5.40 -18.50 -3.05
C ILE A 133 5.10 -18.69 -1.55
N LEU A 134 4.71 -17.64 -0.83
CA LEU A 134 4.42 -17.68 0.60
C LEU A 134 2.93 -17.50 0.91
N GLN A 135 2.48 -18.11 2.01
CA GLN A 135 1.12 -17.91 2.50
C GLN A 135 0.94 -16.49 3.04
N ARG A 136 -0.20 -15.86 2.72
CA ARG A 136 -0.49 -14.51 3.23
C ARG A 136 -0.76 -14.49 4.74
N LEU A 137 -1.38 -15.54 5.28
CA LEU A 137 -1.63 -15.69 6.72
C LEU A 137 -0.59 -16.64 7.29
N ILE A 138 0.30 -16.12 8.11
CA ILE A 138 1.35 -16.88 8.77
C ILE A 138 0.85 -17.29 10.15
N ARG A 139 0.95 -18.57 10.48
CA ARG A 139 0.58 -19.07 11.81
C ARG A 139 1.58 -18.56 12.84
N VAL A 140 1.08 -17.98 13.93
CA VAL A 140 1.89 -17.60 15.09
C VAL A 140 1.99 -18.80 16.02
N PRO A 141 3.20 -19.26 16.39
CA PRO A 141 3.37 -20.35 17.35
C PRO A 141 2.92 -19.97 18.76
N GLY A 142 2.42 -20.96 19.51
CA GLY A 142 2.06 -20.85 20.92
C GLY A 142 0.59 -20.54 21.19
N ASP A 143 0.14 -20.92 22.40
CA ASP A 143 -1.15 -20.51 22.95
C ASP A 143 -1.00 -19.06 23.45
N ILE A 144 -1.78 -18.11 22.93
CA ILE A 144 -1.91 -16.82 23.63
C ILE A 144 -2.82 -17.08 24.81
N LEU A 145 -2.21 -17.34 25.96
CA LEU A 145 -2.90 -17.27 27.23
C LEU A 145 -3.11 -15.78 27.52
N ASP A 146 -4.33 -15.28 27.28
CA ASP A 146 -4.74 -13.99 27.80
C ASP A 146 -4.63 -14.07 29.33
N ALA A 147 -3.57 -13.46 29.91
CA ALA A 147 -3.34 -13.49 31.35
C ALA A 147 -4.48 -12.83 32.15
N ASP A 148 -5.28 -12.00 31.49
CA ASP A 148 -6.38 -11.23 32.07
C ASP A 148 -7.77 -11.89 31.90
N ASP A 149 -7.89 -13.01 31.16
CA ASP A 149 -9.18 -13.70 30.97
C ASP A 149 -9.04 -15.23 30.94
N PRO A 150 -9.05 -15.90 32.11
CA PRO A 150 -8.98 -17.36 32.22
C PRO A 150 -10.26 -18.07 31.74
N GLU A 151 -11.35 -17.36 31.43
CA GLU A 151 -12.58 -17.92 30.84
C GLU A 151 -12.68 -17.71 29.31
N SER A 152 -11.69 -17.03 28.71
CA SER A 152 -11.56 -16.94 27.26
C SER A 152 -11.48 -18.36 26.69
N LEU A 153 -12.49 -18.74 25.91
CA LEU A 153 -12.51 -19.97 25.09
C LEU A 153 -11.29 -20.09 24.13
N SER A 154 -10.40 -19.10 24.11
CA SER A 154 -9.09 -19.11 23.44
C SER A 154 -8.00 -19.86 24.21
N GLY A 155 -8.32 -20.50 25.34
CA GLY A 155 -7.42 -21.45 26.01
C GLY A 155 -7.11 -22.69 25.17
N ALA A 156 -5.82 -22.95 24.94
CA ALA A 156 -5.22 -24.17 24.36
C ALA A 156 -5.62 -24.62 22.93
N ASN A 157 -6.61 -24.00 22.28
CA ASN A 157 -7.09 -24.40 20.93
C ASN A 157 -7.30 -23.23 19.95
N ALA A 158 -6.84 -22.02 20.29
CA ALA A 158 -6.93 -20.89 19.39
C ALA A 158 -5.90 -20.97 18.25
N HIS A 159 -6.32 -20.59 17.05
CA HIS A 159 -5.47 -20.48 15.88
C HIS A 159 -5.05 -19.02 15.69
N HIS A 160 -3.77 -18.74 15.95
CA HIS A 160 -3.19 -17.41 15.86
C HIS A 160 -2.53 -17.20 14.50
N PHE A 161 -2.80 -16.05 13.88
CA PHE A 161 -2.25 -15.67 12.59
C PHE A 161 -1.74 -14.23 12.58
N ILE A 162 -0.81 -13.93 11.67
CA ILE A 162 -0.39 -12.59 11.29
C ILE A 162 -0.37 -12.49 9.76
N PHE A 163 -0.63 -11.30 9.21
CA PHE A 163 -0.43 -11.07 7.78
C PHE A 163 1.07 -11.02 7.43
N LEU A 164 1.45 -11.64 6.32
CA LEU A 164 2.83 -11.64 5.83
C LEU A 164 3.35 -10.23 5.63
N GLU A 165 2.53 -9.32 5.08
CA GLU A 165 2.94 -7.92 4.91
C GLU A 165 3.24 -7.20 6.24
N ASP A 166 2.57 -7.57 7.34
CA ASP A 166 2.83 -7.00 8.66
C ASP A 166 4.11 -7.59 9.27
N LEU A 167 4.38 -8.88 9.03
CA LEU A 167 5.64 -9.52 9.41
C LEU A 167 6.83 -8.89 8.66
N VAL A 168 6.69 -8.67 7.36
CA VAL A 168 7.71 -8.00 6.54
C VAL A 168 7.91 -6.57 7.01
N ALA A 169 6.83 -5.81 7.24
CA ALA A 169 6.91 -4.43 7.72
C ALA A 169 7.61 -4.32 9.10
N ALA A 170 7.39 -5.30 9.98
CA ALA A 170 8.03 -5.34 11.30
C ALA A 170 9.53 -5.64 11.25
N ASN A 171 10.05 -6.17 10.15
CA ASN A 171 11.45 -6.59 10.00
C ASN A 171 12.21 -5.79 8.94
N LEU A 172 11.72 -4.61 8.54
CA LEU A 172 12.33 -3.79 7.50
C LEU A 172 13.76 -3.35 7.84
N ASP A 173 14.10 -3.17 9.12
CA ASP A 173 15.44 -2.79 9.55
C ASP A 173 16.53 -3.79 9.08
N ARG A 174 16.16 -5.06 8.89
CA ARG A 174 17.06 -6.10 8.36
C ARG A 174 17.29 -5.97 6.86
N LEU A 175 16.31 -5.45 6.13
CA LEU A 175 16.38 -5.21 4.68
C LEU A 175 17.09 -3.89 4.35
N TYR A 176 17.10 -2.94 5.29
CA TYR A 176 17.69 -1.62 5.13
C TYR A 176 18.72 -1.35 6.25
N PRO A 177 19.83 -2.10 6.30
CA PRO A 177 20.82 -1.93 7.34
C PRO A 177 21.51 -0.55 7.24
N GLY A 178 21.68 0.12 8.38
CA GLY A 178 22.42 1.38 8.47
C GLY A 178 21.62 2.64 8.13
N VAL A 179 20.35 2.52 7.79
CA VAL A 179 19.45 3.64 7.51
C VAL A 179 18.18 3.55 8.37
N GLU A 180 17.51 4.67 8.58
CA GLU A 180 16.29 4.73 9.39
C GLU A 180 15.06 4.48 8.51
N VAL A 181 14.28 3.43 8.82
CA VAL A 181 12.97 3.19 8.21
C VAL A 181 11.93 4.09 8.91
N VAL A 182 11.42 5.08 8.18
CA VAL A 182 10.47 6.06 8.72
C VAL A 182 9.05 5.50 8.74
N ALA A 183 8.67 4.80 7.66
CA ALA A 183 7.35 4.22 7.53
C ALA A 183 7.28 3.20 6.38
N ALA A 184 6.26 2.34 6.43
CA ALA A 184 5.92 1.45 5.33
C ALA A 184 4.41 1.36 5.14
N TYR A 185 3.97 1.42 3.88
CA TYR A 185 2.55 1.37 3.52
C TYR A 185 2.29 0.25 2.53
N PRO A 186 1.41 -0.71 2.86
CA PRO A 186 0.90 -1.66 1.90
C PRO A 186 0.16 -0.95 0.76
N PHE A 187 0.47 -1.34 -0.47
CA PHE A 187 -0.23 -0.88 -1.66
C PHE A 187 -0.32 -1.96 -2.72
N ARG A 188 -1.27 -1.78 -3.63
CA ARG A 188 -1.55 -2.63 -4.78
C ARG A 188 -1.98 -1.78 -5.95
N ILE A 189 -1.50 -2.13 -7.15
CA ILE A 189 -1.93 -1.51 -8.39
C ILE A 189 -2.75 -2.51 -9.18
N THR A 190 -3.94 -2.14 -9.62
CA THR A 190 -4.69 -2.88 -10.63
C THR A 190 -4.39 -2.28 -12.00
N ARG A 191 -3.99 -3.12 -12.96
CA ARG A 191 -3.68 -2.72 -14.34
C ARG A 191 -4.72 -3.26 -15.32
N ASP A 192 -4.70 -2.71 -16.54
CA ASP A 192 -5.45 -3.26 -17.67
C ASP A 192 -5.09 -4.73 -17.93
N ALA A 193 -6.09 -5.58 -18.23
CA ALA A 193 -5.92 -7.02 -18.44
C ALA A 193 -5.44 -7.37 -19.86
N ASP A 194 -5.46 -6.44 -20.80
CA ASP A 194 -5.07 -6.68 -22.20
C ASP A 194 -3.55 -6.93 -22.39
N PHE A 195 -2.79 -7.02 -21.28
CA PHE A 195 -1.35 -7.06 -21.26
C PHE A 195 -0.84 -8.09 -20.26
N GLU A 196 -0.38 -9.24 -20.75
CA GLU A 196 0.38 -10.21 -19.97
C GLU A 196 1.85 -9.76 -19.91
N ILE A 197 2.39 -9.66 -18.70
CA ILE A 197 3.78 -9.30 -18.44
C ILE A 197 4.36 -10.44 -17.60
N GLU A 198 5.50 -10.99 -18.02
CA GLU A 198 6.32 -11.87 -17.18
C GLU A 198 6.87 -11.06 -16.00
N GLU A 199 6.74 -11.64 -14.80
CA GLU A 199 7.02 -10.99 -13.52
C GLU A 199 8.48 -10.52 -13.36
N ASP A 200 8.65 -9.62 -12.37
CA ASP A 200 9.87 -8.94 -11.90
C ASP A 200 11.14 -9.83 -11.81
N GLU A 201 11.70 -10.26 -12.93
CA GLU A 201 13.08 -10.72 -13.03
C GLU A 201 13.99 -9.49 -13.18
N ALA A 202 15.00 -9.41 -12.31
CA ALA A 202 16.01 -8.36 -12.32
C ALA A 202 16.56 -8.18 -13.74
N SER A 203 16.27 -7.02 -14.34
CA SER A 203 16.71 -6.69 -15.69
C SER A 203 18.23 -6.64 -15.72
N ASP A 204 18.83 -7.68 -16.29
CA ASP A 204 20.25 -7.69 -16.64
C ASP A 204 20.54 -6.52 -17.59
N LEU A 205 21.61 -5.77 -17.31
CA LEU A 205 21.99 -4.55 -18.05
C LEU A 205 22.31 -4.85 -19.52
N LEU A 206 22.63 -6.10 -19.84
CA LEU A 206 22.91 -6.56 -21.21
C LEU A 206 21.63 -6.67 -22.07
N THR A 207 20.52 -7.11 -21.49
CA THR A 207 19.23 -7.28 -22.19
C THR A 207 18.63 -5.94 -22.65
N ALA A 208 18.95 -4.86 -21.95
CA ALA A 208 18.49 -3.51 -22.28
C ALA A 208 19.11 -2.95 -23.59
N ILE A 209 20.23 -3.51 -24.05
CA ILE A 209 20.96 -3.01 -25.22
C ILE A 209 20.63 -3.82 -26.49
N GLU A 210 20.26 -5.10 -26.38
CA GLU A 210 20.13 -5.99 -27.54
C GLU A 210 18.69 -6.19 -28.07
N GLY A 211 17.65 -5.73 -27.36
CA GLY A 211 16.25 -6.06 -27.67
C GLY A 211 15.37 -4.93 -28.18
N SER A 212 15.65 -4.33 -29.34
CA SER A 212 14.72 -3.37 -29.97
C SER A 212 13.46 -3.98 -30.61
N VAL A 213 13.01 -5.19 -30.23
CA VAL A 213 11.83 -5.86 -30.82
C VAL A 213 11.08 -6.77 -29.82
N GLU A 214 10.79 -6.30 -28.61
CA GLU A 214 9.63 -6.77 -27.85
C GLU A 214 9.23 -5.69 -26.84
N LEU A 215 8.56 -4.65 -27.33
CA LEU A 215 7.82 -3.74 -26.46
C LEU A 215 6.72 -4.56 -25.76
N ARG A 216 7.09 -5.21 -24.65
CA ARG A 216 6.15 -5.75 -23.65
C ARG A 216 5.23 -4.60 -23.32
N ARG A 217 4.01 -4.65 -23.85
CA ARG A 217 3.06 -3.57 -23.70
C ARG A 217 2.62 -3.58 -22.25
N ILE A 218 3.01 -2.58 -21.47
CA ILE A 218 2.65 -2.49 -20.07
C ILE A 218 1.20 -1.99 -19.96
N GLY A 219 0.34 -2.73 -19.24
CA GLY A 219 -1.02 -2.26 -18.98
C GLY A 219 -1.07 -0.98 -18.16
N GLU A 220 -1.90 -0.01 -18.60
CA GLU A 220 -2.09 1.26 -17.90
C GLU A 220 -2.58 0.98 -16.46
N PRO A 221 -2.04 1.67 -15.44
CA PRO A 221 -2.56 1.57 -14.08
C PRO A 221 -3.98 2.14 -14.00
N ILE A 222 -4.93 1.29 -13.60
CA ILE A 222 -6.36 1.61 -13.55
C ILE A 222 -6.78 2.07 -12.16
N ARG A 223 -6.24 1.44 -11.11
CA ARG A 223 -6.57 1.70 -9.70
C ARG A 223 -5.34 1.52 -8.83
N LEU A 224 -5.12 2.45 -7.91
CA LEU A 224 -4.18 2.32 -6.81
C LEU A 224 -4.98 2.09 -5.53
N GLU A 225 -4.58 1.07 -4.80
CA GLU A 225 -5.05 0.78 -3.47
C GLU A 225 -3.85 0.96 -2.53
N ALA A 226 -3.95 1.82 -1.52
CA ALA A 226 -2.87 2.08 -0.56
C ALA A 226 -3.44 2.28 0.84
N ASP A 227 -2.78 1.77 1.86
CA ASP A 227 -3.08 2.22 3.23
C ASP A 227 -2.77 3.72 3.34
N SER A 228 -3.63 4.46 4.04
CA SER A 228 -3.47 5.92 4.15
C SER A 228 -2.12 6.27 4.81
N PRO A 229 -1.31 7.15 4.21
CA PRO A 229 -0.19 7.73 4.94
C PRO A 229 -0.71 8.56 6.13
N PRO A 230 0.08 8.74 7.20
CA PRO A 230 -0.19 9.75 8.21
C PRO A 230 -0.28 11.13 7.54
N GLU A 231 -1.02 12.04 8.17
CA GLU A 231 -1.34 13.36 7.63
C GLU A 231 -0.12 14.10 7.05
N PRO A 232 -0.32 15.00 6.05
CA PRO A 232 0.75 15.75 5.40
C PRO A 232 1.71 16.49 6.36
N ASP A 233 1.23 16.86 7.55
CA ASP A 233 1.99 17.51 8.62
C ASP A 233 3.08 16.61 9.25
N PHE A 234 2.99 15.29 9.11
CA PHE A 234 4.01 14.35 9.58
C PHE A 234 5.37 14.62 8.93
N TYR A 235 5.38 14.90 7.62
CA TYR A 235 6.58 15.25 6.85
C TYR A 235 7.10 16.66 7.15
N ALA A 236 6.27 17.54 7.73
CA ALA A 236 6.67 18.90 8.11
C ALA A 236 7.24 18.97 9.53
N ARG A 237 6.86 18.05 10.42
CA ARG A 237 7.24 18.04 11.85
C ARG A 237 8.42 17.11 12.16
N GLY A 238 8.76 16.19 11.25
CA GLY A 238 9.68 15.09 11.54
C GLY A 238 9.09 14.14 12.60
N PRO A 239 9.70 12.96 12.84
CA PRO A 239 9.28 12.09 13.91
C PRO A 239 9.36 12.82 15.26
N PRO A 240 8.48 12.53 16.24
CA PRO A 240 8.54 13.15 17.56
C PRO A 240 9.91 12.86 18.17
N ARG A 241 10.74 13.90 18.27
CA ARG A 241 12.03 13.82 18.95
C ARG A 241 11.76 13.49 20.42
N HIS A 242 11.96 12.24 20.81
CA HIS A 242 12.19 11.92 22.21
C HIS A 242 13.37 12.77 22.68
N GLY A 243 13.09 13.57 23.72
CA GLY A 243 13.78 14.84 23.94
C GLY A 243 15.27 14.71 24.16
N ARG A 244 16.00 15.69 23.60
CA ARG A 244 16.89 16.58 24.36
C ARG A 244 17.39 17.74 23.50
N HIS A 245 17.23 18.93 24.09
CA HIS A 245 17.93 20.20 23.88
C HIS A 245 17.59 21.13 22.70
N HIS A 246 17.58 22.41 23.09
CA HIS A 246 17.14 23.63 22.43
C HIS A 246 17.97 24.02 21.20
N GLY A 247 17.31 24.66 20.25
CA GLY A 247 17.97 25.40 19.16
C GLY A 247 16.94 25.90 18.15
N THR A 248 16.47 27.13 18.35
CA THR A 248 15.68 27.89 17.38
C THR A 248 16.48 28.17 16.13
N CYS A 249 15.93 27.92 14.93
CA CYS A 249 16.28 28.67 13.73
C CYS A 249 15.15 28.65 12.70
N SER A 250 14.70 29.87 12.39
CA SER A 250 13.72 30.26 11.38
C SER A 250 14.29 30.22 9.96
N GLY A 251 13.45 29.89 8.97
CA GLY A 251 13.69 30.24 7.56
C GLY A 251 13.18 29.17 6.59
N ARG A 252 12.04 29.43 5.92
CA ARG A 252 11.49 28.56 4.88
C ARG A 252 11.41 29.35 3.56
N PRO A 253 12.07 28.94 2.46
CA PRO A 253 11.74 29.43 1.14
C PRO A 253 10.62 28.57 0.50
N PRO A 254 9.83 29.10 -0.44
CA PRO A 254 8.73 28.37 -1.07
C PRO A 254 9.26 27.42 -2.14
N GLY A 255 8.87 26.14 -2.06
CA GLY A 255 9.13 25.12 -3.09
C GLY A 255 7.98 25.01 -4.11
N PRO A 256 8.24 24.43 -5.30
CA PRO A 256 7.34 24.52 -6.46
C PRO A 256 6.11 23.60 -6.34
N GLU A 257 5.08 23.97 -7.10
CA GLU A 257 3.76 23.34 -7.20
C GLU A 257 3.83 21.83 -7.47
N ARG A 258 3.04 21.06 -6.71
CA ARG A 258 2.98 19.59 -6.77
C ARG A 258 1.99 19.12 -7.85
N PRO A 259 2.32 18.08 -8.64
CA PRO A 259 1.34 17.48 -9.56
C PRO A 259 0.21 16.77 -8.80
N ALA A 260 -0.99 16.82 -9.38
CA ALA A 260 -2.23 16.30 -8.79
C ALA A 260 -2.18 14.78 -8.52
N VAL A 261 -2.46 14.40 -7.27
CA VAL A 261 -2.51 13.00 -6.83
C VAL A 261 -3.86 12.37 -7.27
N PRO A 262 -3.87 11.23 -7.97
CA PRO A 262 -5.10 10.48 -8.23
C PRO A 262 -5.73 9.99 -6.91
N SER A 263 -7.05 9.96 -6.86
CA SER A 263 -7.81 9.51 -5.68
C SER A 263 -7.34 8.16 -5.15
N LEU A 264 -6.83 8.18 -3.92
CA LEU A 264 -6.39 7.00 -3.17
C LEU A 264 -7.61 6.23 -2.67
N LEU A 265 -7.66 4.93 -2.97
CA LEU A 265 -8.56 3.97 -2.31
C LEU A 265 -7.71 3.09 -1.39
N PRO A 266 -8.30 2.48 -0.35
CA PRO A 266 -7.52 1.71 0.59
C PRO A 266 -7.04 0.35 0.02
N ALA A 267 -5.79 -0.02 0.31
CA ALA A 267 -5.19 -1.34 0.01
C ALA A 267 -5.82 -2.49 0.79
N ARG A 268 -6.44 -2.15 1.91
CA ARG A 268 -7.12 -3.07 2.83
C ARG A 268 -8.62 -2.73 2.88
N PRO A 269 -9.49 -3.68 3.24
CA PRO A 269 -10.70 -3.32 3.96
C PRO A 269 -10.25 -2.66 5.29
N LEU A 270 -10.11 -1.33 5.29
CA LEU A 270 -9.60 -0.53 6.40
C LEU A 270 -10.37 -0.74 7.70
N ARG A 271 -9.62 -0.96 8.76
CA ARG A 271 -10.03 -0.70 10.15
C ARG A 271 -9.72 0.76 10.47
N ARG A 272 -10.77 1.58 10.69
CA ARG A 272 -10.81 2.96 11.22
C ARG A 272 -9.53 3.83 11.10
N ARG A 273 -9.53 4.80 10.17
CA ARG A 273 -9.28 6.25 10.36
C ARG A 273 -9.48 7.00 9.03
N GLY A 274 -10.02 8.22 9.11
CA GLY A 274 -10.74 8.92 8.04
C GLY A 274 -9.96 9.29 6.77
N TYR A 275 -10.72 9.53 5.70
CA TYR A 275 -10.23 9.85 4.36
C TYR A 275 -10.23 11.37 4.13
N LEU A 276 -9.14 11.89 3.56
CA LEU A 276 -9.13 13.17 2.85
C LEU A 276 -9.16 12.86 1.34
N LEU A 277 -10.33 13.01 0.72
CA LEU A 277 -10.41 13.14 -0.73
C LEU A 277 -10.06 14.59 -1.10
N HIS A 278 -8.89 14.80 -1.71
CA HIS A 278 -8.61 16.07 -2.36
C HIS A 278 -9.29 16.08 -3.74
N ASP A 279 -10.18 17.04 -3.95
CA ASP A 279 -10.74 17.39 -5.26
C ASP A 279 -9.71 18.29 -5.97
N PRO A 280 -9.18 17.93 -7.16
CA PRO A 280 -8.28 18.80 -7.91
C PRO A 280 -8.99 19.95 -8.64
N LYS A 281 -10.30 20.17 -8.42
CA LYS A 281 -11.07 21.24 -9.08
C LYS A 281 -11.98 22.08 -8.17
N ALA A 282 -11.68 22.23 -6.88
CA ALA A 282 -12.30 23.29 -6.07
C ALA A 282 -11.47 24.58 -6.20
N GLY A 283 -11.86 25.45 -7.15
CA GLY A 283 -11.19 26.72 -7.42
C GLY A 283 -11.18 27.67 -6.22
N HIS A 284 -10.08 28.43 -6.11
CA HIS A 284 -10.02 29.63 -5.26
C HIS A 284 -11.16 30.61 -5.61
N PRO A 285 -11.89 31.17 -4.63
CA PRO A 285 -12.67 32.37 -4.87
C PRO A 285 -11.70 33.54 -5.07
N ALA A 286 -11.71 34.12 -6.27
CA ALA A 286 -11.08 35.39 -6.55
C ALA A 286 -11.72 36.49 -5.68
N LEU A 287 -10.90 37.23 -4.95
CA LEU A 287 -11.31 38.49 -4.32
C LEU A 287 -11.42 39.58 -5.40
N PRO A 288 -12.48 40.42 -5.39
CA PRO A 288 -12.63 41.48 -6.37
C PRO A 288 -11.74 42.68 -6.01
N SER A 289 -11.17 43.31 -7.04
CA SER A 289 -10.66 44.68 -6.99
C SER A 289 -11.41 45.47 -8.06
N LEU A 290 -12.26 46.41 -7.58
CA LEU A 290 -13.09 47.40 -8.28
C LEU A 290 -14.28 46.89 -9.11
#